data_AF-D7KWQ4-F1
#
_entry.id   AF-D7KWQ4-F1
#
_cell.length_a   1.000
_cell.length_b   1.000
_cell.length_c   1.000
_cell.angle_alpha   90.00
_cell.angle_beta   90.00
_cell.angle_gamma   90.00
#
_symmetry.space_group_name_H-M   'P 1'
#
loop_
_entity.id
_entity.type
_entity.pdbx_description
1 polymer ?
#
loop_
_entity_poly.entity_id
_entity_poly.type
_entity_poly.pdbx_seq_one_letter_code
_entity_poly.pdbx_strand_id
1 'polypeptide(L)'
;MEYQPASIVVHSIGPYAKVNIDVMFEVDYEDPLAITMIRSFLIAISKAREMTISTRTLELIDGYHLKVKELPKFSNLSRLDALLDKSFWDRLPGFLGCCINLNSFVLELDGHSEIEEIKVSPLLQDALSARGFVQLKTPLSVTKTSSEMRKIAAYFVKKSG
;
A
#
# COMPACT_ATOMS: atom_id res chain seq x y z
N MET A 1 -13.15 -21.12 -8.54
CA MET A 1 -12.29 -20.36 -9.47
C MET A 1 -12.83 -18.95 -9.45
N GLU A 2 -12.18 -18.05 -8.72
CA GLU A 2 -12.60 -16.64 -8.70
C GLU A 2 -12.29 -16.02 -10.06
N TYR A 3 -13.28 -15.37 -10.66
CA TYR A 3 -13.11 -14.71 -11.96
C TYR A 3 -12.15 -13.53 -11.79
N GLN A 4 -11.00 -13.56 -12.46
CA GLN A 4 -10.13 -12.40 -12.58
C GLN A 4 -10.43 -11.68 -13.90
N PRO A 5 -10.83 -10.40 -13.87
CA PRO A 5 -11.10 -9.65 -15.09
C PRO A 5 -9.80 -9.42 -15.86
N ALA A 6 -9.82 -9.69 -17.16
CA ALA A 6 -8.67 -9.49 -18.05
C ALA A 6 -8.26 -8.01 -18.17
N SER A 7 -9.19 -7.07 -17.95
CA SER A 7 -8.88 -5.64 -17.90
C SER A 7 -9.93 -4.87 -17.10
N ILE A 8 -9.51 -3.76 -16.50
CA ILE A 8 -10.40 -2.75 -15.88
C ILE A 8 -9.97 -1.39 -16.40
N VAL A 9 -10.92 -0.63 -16.96
CA VAL A 9 -10.66 0.72 -17.46
C VAL A 9 -11.37 1.73 -16.55
N VAL A 10 -10.59 2.62 -15.95
CA VAL A 10 -11.11 3.72 -15.11
C VAL A 10 -10.76 5.04 -15.80
N HIS A 11 -11.76 5.74 -16.36
CA HIS A 11 -11.54 6.99 -17.09
C HIS A 11 -11.22 8.17 -16.17
N SER A 12 -11.92 8.26 -15.03
CA SER A 12 -11.69 9.30 -14.03
C SER A 12 -12.21 8.87 -12.67
N ILE A 13 -11.50 9.28 -11.63
CA ILE A 13 -11.95 9.21 -10.25
C ILE A 13 -12.08 10.65 -9.75
N GLY A 14 -13.20 10.96 -9.09
CA GLY A 14 -13.43 12.29 -8.52
C GLY A 14 -12.39 12.62 -7.43
N PRO A 15 -12.03 13.90 -7.24
CA PRO A 15 -10.94 14.30 -6.35
C PRO A 15 -11.23 14.09 -4.85
N TYR A 16 -12.45 13.71 -4.48
CA TYR A 16 -12.82 13.35 -3.10
C TYR A 16 -13.25 11.89 -2.98
N ALA A 17 -13.05 11.09 -4.03
CA ALA A 17 -13.49 9.72 -4.04
C ALA A 17 -12.73 8.89 -3.00
N LYS A 18 -13.50 8.01 -2.36
CA LYS A 18 -12.99 6.89 -1.60
C LYS A 18 -13.09 5.65 -2.47
N VAL A 19 -11.98 4.95 -2.65
CA VAL A 19 -11.91 3.74 -3.47
C VAL A 19 -11.46 2.56 -2.63
N ASN A 20 -12.06 1.39 -2.89
CA ASN A 20 -11.56 0.12 -2.39
C ASN A 20 -11.02 -0.65 -3.60
N ILE A 21 -9.72 -0.89 -3.60
CA ILE A 21 -9.02 -1.49 -4.71
C ILE A 21 -8.49 -2.85 -4.27
N ASP A 22 -9.07 -3.88 -4.87
CA ASP A 22 -8.67 -5.25 -4.68
C ASP A 22 -8.64 -5.92 -6.05
N VAL A 23 -7.51 -5.77 -6.75
CA VAL A 23 -7.33 -6.27 -8.12
C VAL A 23 -5.99 -6.99 -8.25
N MET A 24 -5.96 -7.97 -9.14
CA MET A 24 -4.76 -8.60 -9.64
C MET A 24 -4.96 -8.76 -11.15
N PHE A 25 -3.94 -8.45 -11.93
CA PHE A 25 -3.96 -8.71 -13.37
C PHE A 25 -2.91 -9.78 -13.66
N GLU A 26 -3.34 -10.90 -14.24
CA GLU A 26 -2.41 -11.87 -14.82
C GLU A 26 -1.87 -11.29 -16.12
N VAL A 27 -0.71 -10.65 -16.04
CA VAL A 27 -0.09 -9.97 -17.17
C VAL A 27 1.34 -10.42 -17.42
N ASP A 28 1.75 -10.37 -18.69
CA ASP A 28 3.15 -10.37 -19.06
C ASP A 28 3.70 -8.94 -18.97
N TYR A 29 4.65 -8.70 -18.07
CA TYR A 29 5.30 -7.40 -17.93
C TYR A 29 6.23 -7.05 -19.10
N GLU A 30 6.48 -7.98 -20.03
CA GLU A 30 7.14 -7.71 -21.30
C GLU A 30 6.16 -7.19 -22.38
N ASP A 31 4.85 -7.38 -22.20
CA ASP A 31 3.84 -6.88 -23.14
C ASP A 31 3.61 -5.36 -22.95
N PRO A 32 3.90 -4.52 -23.97
CA PRO A 32 3.66 -3.08 -23.90
C PRO A 32 2.20 -2.70 -23.66
N LEU A 33 1.24 -3.52 -24.10
CA LEU A 33 -0.19 -3.28 -23.89
C LEU A 33 -0.56 -3.49 -22.42
N ALA A 34 -0.05 -4.54 -21.79
CA ALA A 34 -0.22 -4.78 -20.36
C ALA A 34 0.38 -3.64 -19.52
N ILE A 35 1.60 -3.19 -19.84
CA ILE A 35 2.23 -2.03 -19.17
C ILE A 35 1.34 -0.79 -19.31
N THR A 36 0.82 -0.54 -20.52
CA THR A 36 -0.03 0.63 -20.79
C THR A 36 -1.34 0.57 -20.02
N MET A 37 -1.95 -0.61 -19.91
CA MET A 37 -3.15 -0.85 -19.12
C MET A 37 -2.89 -0.57 -17.64
N ILE A 38 -1.85 -1.15 -17.06
CA ILE A 38 -1.49 -0.95 -15.65
C ILE A 38 -1.19 0.53 -15.39
N ARG A 39 -0.39 1.17 -16.24
CA ARG A 39 -0.11 2.61 -16.10
C ARG A 39 -1.38 3.45 -16.07
N SER A 40 -2.32 3.17 -16.98
CA SER A 40 -3.59 3.89 -17.07
C SER A 40 -4.43 3.69 -15.80
N PHE A 41 -4.47 2.46 -15.29
CA PHE A 41 -5.10 2.13 -14.02
C PHE A 41 -4.46 2.89 -12.85
N LEU A 42 -3.13 2.90 -12.73
CA LEU A 42 -2.41 3.59 -11.66
C LEU A 42 -2.63 5.12 -11.70
N ILE A 43 -2.64 5.72 -12.89
CA ILE A 43 -2.94 7.16 -13.07
C ILE A 43 -4.39 7.47 -12.67
N ALA A 44 -5.33 6.56 -12.89
CA ALA A 44 -6.71 6.77 -12.50
C ALA A 44 -6.86 6.75 -10.98
N ILE A 45 -6.30 5.73 -10.31
CA ILE A 45 -6.42 5.58 -8.85
C ILE A 45 -5.58 6.59 -8.06
N SER A 46 -4.52 7.16 -8.65
CA SER A 46 -3.71 8.20 -8.00
C SER A 46 -4.47 9.50 -7.73
N LYS A 47 -5.63 9.67 -8.37
CA LYS A 47 -6.58 10.78 -8.16
C LYS A 47 -7.51 10.55 -6.97
N ALA A 48 -7.56 9.35 -6.38
CA ALA A 48 -8.38 9.10 -5.21
C ALA A 48 -7.88 9.87 -3.98
N ARG A 49 -8.80 10.25 -3.10
CA ARG A 49 -8.46 10.94 -1.84
C ARG A 49 -8.25 9.97 -0.69
N GLU A 50 -9.04 8.90 -0.69
CA GLU A 50 -8.95 7.83 0.28
C GLU A 50 -8.91 6.49 -0.46
N MET A 51 -8.00 5.61 -0.07
CA MET A 51 -7.82 4.31 -0.71
C MET A 51 -7.77 3.22 0.33
N THR A 52 -8.55 2.17 0.14
CA THR A 52 -8.29 0.86 0.72
C THR A 52 -7.62 0.00 -0.34
N ILE A 53 -6.51 -0.65 0.00
CA ILE A 53 -5.73 -1.47 -0.93
C ILE A 53 -5.34 -2.81 -0.31
N SER A 54 -5.38 -3.87 -1.12
CA SER A 54 -4.94 -5.21 -0.72
C SER A 54 -3.47 -5.48 -1.05
N THR A 55 -2.87 -6.46 -0.36
CA THR A 55 -1.54 -7.02 -0.68
C THR A 55 -1.41 -7.34 -2.16
N ARG A 56 -2.38 -8.04 -2.76
CA ARG A 56 -2.32 -8.44 -4.17
C ARG A 56 -2.25 -7.25 -5.14
N THR A 57 -2.97 -6.17 -4.83
CA THR A 57 -2.91 -4.95 -5.64
C THR A 57 -1.54 -4.27 -5.50
N LEU A 58 -0.96 -4.32 -4.31
CA LEU A 58 0.38 -3.76 -4.06
C LEU A 58 1.49 -4.58 -4.74
N GLU A 59 1.35 -5.90 -4.83
CA GLU A 59 2.25 -6.76 -5.62
C GLU A 59 2.21 -6.41 -7.11
N LEU A 60 1.02 -6.15 -7.66
CA LEU A 60 0.86 -5.65 -9.03
C LEU A 60 1.59 -4.31 -9.23
N ILE A 61 1.48 -3.38 -8.26
CA ILE A 61 2.18 -2.10 -8.29
C ILE A 61 3.70 -2.28 -8.25
N ASP A 62 4.19 -3.17 -7.39
CA ASP A 62 5.61 -3.49 -7.28
C ASP A 62 6.17 -4.13 -8.56
N GLY A 63 5.46 -5.10 -9.14
CA GLY A 63 5.82 -5.72 -10.42
C GLY A 63 5.95 -4.68 -11.54
N TYR A 64 4.97 -3.76 -11.64
CA TYR A 64 5.03 -2.64 -12.57
C TYR A 64 6.25 -1.74 -12.29
N HIS A 65 6.50 -1.39 -11.02
CA HIS A 65 7.64 -0.56 -10.64
C HIS A 65 8.98 -1.22 -10.97
N LEU A 66 9.12 -2.52 -10.73
CA LEU A 66 10.33 -3.28 -11.05
C LEU A 66 10.64 -3.24 -12.55
N LYS A 67 9.60 -3.26 -13.40
CA LYS A 67 9.73 -3.20 -14.86
C LYS A 67 10.00 -1.79 -15.39
N VAL A 68 9.21 -0.81 -14.96
CA VAL A 68 9.19 0.54 -15.56
C VAL A 68 10.10 1.52 -14.80
N LYS A 69 10.48 1.20 -13.57
CA LYS A 69 11.26 2.05 -12.65
C LYS A 69 10.61 3.41 -12.36
N GLU A 70 9.31 3.51 -12.58
CA GLU A 70 8.51 4.72 -12.36
C GLU A 70 7.18 4.36 -11.72
N LEU A 71 6.64 5.22 -10.86
CA LEU A 71 5.28 5.14 -10.33
C LEU A 71 4.64 6.54 -10.39
N PRO A 72 3.33 6.64 -10.66
CA PRO A 72 2.65 7.92 -10.59
C PRO A 72 2.67 8.46 -9.15
N LYS A 73 2.70 9.78 -9.00
CA LYS A 73 2.54 10.41 -7.70
C LYS A 73 1.08 10.32 -7.25
N PHE A 74 0.86 9.81 -6.04
CA PHE A 74 -0.44 9.74 -5.37
C PHE A 74 -0.64 11.02 -4.54
N SER A 75 -0.55 12.18 -5.18
CA SER A 75 -0.60 13.47 -4.50
C SER A 75 -1.98 13.83 -3.97
N ASN A 76 -3.06 13.24 -4.46
CA ASN A 76 -4.39 13.48 -3.89
C ASN A 76 -4.69 12.57 -2.69
N LEU A 77 -3.90 11.51 -2.50
CA LEU A 77 -4.15 10.51 -1.49
C LEU A 77 -3.81 11.05 -0.10
N SER A 78 -4.86 11.28 0.70
CA SER A 78 -4.77 11.76 2.07
C SER A 78 -4.93 10.66 3.12
N ARG A 79 -5.57 9.54 2.75
CA ARG A 79 -5.75 8.37 3.61
C ARG A 79 -5.53 7.08 2.85
N LEU A 80 -4.74 6.17 3.43
CA LEU A 80 -4.51 4.82 2.94
C LEU A 80 -4.86 3.81 4.04
N ASP A 81 -5.75 2.86 3.75
CA ASP A 81 -6.00 1.66 4.55
C ASP A 81 -5.40 0.47 3.77
N ALA A 82 -4.42 -0.21 4.32
CA ALA A 82 -3.75 -1.33 3.65
C ALA A 82 -3.91 -2.61 4.47
N LEU A 83 -4.37 -3.68 3.82
CA LEU A 83 -4.30 -5.04 4.35
C LEU A 83 -3.05 -5.69 3.78
N LEU A 84 -2.03 -5.94 4.60
CA LEU A 84 -0.72 -6.43 4.16
C LEU A 84 -0.36 -7.80 4.74
N ASP A 85 0.31 -8.60 3.92
CA ASP A 85 1.09 -9.74 4.38
C ASP A 85 2.49 -9.29 4.88
N LYS A 86 3.26 -10.20 5.48
CA LYS A 86 4.64 -9.91 5.88
C LYS A 86 5.59 -9.67 4.68
N SER A 87 5.27 -10.24 3.51
CA SER A 87 6.15 -10.23 2.34
C SER A 87 6.26 -8.85 1.68
N PHE A 88 5.29 -7.96 1.91
CA PHE A 88 5.25 -6.65 1.29
C PHE A 88 5.94 -5.54 2.10
N TRP A 89 6.33 -5.79 3.35
CA TRP A 89 6.85 -4.73 4.25
C TRP A 89 8.09 -4.03 3.75
N ASP A 90 9.03 -4.77 3.15
CA ASP A 90 10.28 -4.20 2.63
C ASP A 90 10.05 -3.29 1.41
N ARG A 91 8.91 -3.47 0.73
CA ARG A 91 8.53 -2.74 -0.49
C ARG A 91 7.61 -1.56 -0.23
N LEU A 92 6.91 -1.58 0.91
CA LEU A 92 6.04 -0.51 1.38
C LEU A 92 6.69 0.91 1.37
N PRO A 93 7.97 1.11 1.75
CA PRO A 93 8.59 2.43 1.72
C PRO A 93 8.64 3.05 0.31
N GLY A 94 8.89 2.24 -0.72
CA GLY A 94 8.92 2.73 -2.10
C GLY A 94 7.56 3.27 -2.53
N PHE A 95 6.49 2.53 -2.20
CA PHE A 95 5.13 2.94 -2.49
C PHE A 95 4.70 4.19 -1.70
N LEU A 96 4.97 4.22 -0.39
CA LEU A 96 4.65 5.38 0.45
C LEU A 96 5.40 6.64 0.02
N GLY A 97 6.61 6.51 -0.53
CA GLY A 97 7.36 7.63 -1.13
C GLY A 97 6.61 8.33 -2.27
N CYS A 98 5.66 7.64 -2.91
CA CYS A 98 4.81 8.22 -3.97
C CYS A 98 3.57 8.95 -3.42
N CYS A 99 3.22 8.75 -2.14
CA CYS A 99 2.01 9.27 -1.47
C CYS A 99 2.29 10.58 -0.72
N ILE A 100 2.66 11.64 -1.43
CA ILE A 100 3.26 12.85 -0.84
C ILE A 100 2.36 13.65 0.13
N ASN A 101 1.04 13.48 0.08
CA ASN A 101 0.06 14.20 0.91
C ASN A 101 -0.69 13.27 1.88
N LEU A 102 -0.10 12.11 2.18
CA LEU A 102 -0.70 11.10 3.05
C LEU A 102 -0.71 11.60 4.51
N ASN A 103 -1.91 11.85 5.03
CA ASN A 103 -2.14 12.33 6.40
C ASN A 103 -2.52 11.19 7.36
N SER A 104 -3.08 10.10 6.83
CA SER A 104 -3.53 8.95 7.61
C SER A 104 -3.12 7.66 6.91
N PHE A 105 -2.33 6.85 7.61
CA PHE A 105 -2.01 5.50 7.16
C PHE A 105 -2.54 4.51 8.18
N VAL A 106 -3.42 3.63 7.74
CA VAL A 106 -3.95 2.53 8.52
C VAL A 106 -3.40 1.23 7.94
N LEU A 107 -2.78 0.44 8.79
CA LEU A 107 -2.21 -0.85 8.40
C LEU A 107 -2.89 -1.96 9.18
N GLU A 108 -3.52 -2.87 8.45
CA GLU A 108 -4.06 -4.12 8.96
C GLU A 108 -3.17 -5.28 8.51
N LEU A 109 -2.80 -6.13 9.46
CA LEU A 109 -1.89 -7.25 9.20
C LEU A 109 -2.69 -8.52 8.98
N ASP A 110 -2.32 -9.28 7.96
CA ASP A 110 -2.89 -10.61 7.80
C ASP A 110 -2.46 -11.50 8.98
N GLY A 111 -3.44 -12.06 9.68
CA GLY A 111 -3.29 -12.78 10.95
C GLY A 111 -2.53 -14.10 10.85
N HIS A 112 -2.10 -14.48 9.64
CA HIS A 112 -1.32 -15.67 9.35
C HIS A 112 0.20 -15.48 9.49
N SER A 113 0.70 -14.25 9.68
CA SER A 113 2.14 -13.98 9.71
C SER A 113 2.72 -13.96 11.13
N GLU A 114 3.68 -14.84 11.44
CA GLU A 114 4.54 -14.69 12.63
C GLU A 114 5.46 -13.48 12.43
N ILE A 115 5.14 -12.39 13.13
CA ILE A 115 5.90 -11.14 13.08
C ILE A 115 7.15 -11.34 13.95
N GLU A 116 8.27 -11.67 13.32
CA GLU A 116 9.60 -11.48 13.91
C GLU A 116 10.12 -10.12 13.46
N GLU A 117 10.42 -9.27 14.45
CA GLU A 117 11.21 -8.04 14.39
C GLU A 117 11.16 -7.31 13.04
N ILE A 118 10.20 -6.40 12.90
CA ILE A 118 10.02 -5.61 11.68
C ILE A 118 11.16 -4.60 11.57
N LYS A 119 12.10 -4.84 10.64
CA LYS A 119 13.11 -3.86 10.23
C LYS A 119 12.47 -2.80 9.34
N VAL A 120 11.91 -1.79 9.97
CA VAL A 120 11.36 -0.66 9.24
C VAL A 120 12.51 0.21 8.67
N SER A 121 12.57 0.30 7.34
CA SER A 121 13.63 1.03 6.65
C SER A 121 13.66 2.51 7.05
N PRO A 122 14.83 3.19 7.04
CA PRO A 122 14.91 4.63 7.27
C PRO A 122 14.02 5.46 6.35
N LEU A 123 13.74 4.98 5.14
CA LEU A 123 12.83 5.64 4.19
C LEU A 123 11.36 5.58 4.65
N LEU A 124 10.93 4.46 5.25
CA LEU A 124 9.61 4.38 5.88
C LEU A 124 9.57 5.30 7.12
N GLN A 125 10.69 5.47 7.83
CA GLN A 125 10.79 6.38 8.99
C GLN A 125 10.56 7.82 8.58
N ASP A 126 11.28 8.29 7.57
CA ASP A 126 11.21 9.69 7.14
C ASP A 126 9.84 10.02 6.53
N ALA A 127 9.25 9.07 5.78
CA ALA A 127 7.90 9.23 5.23
C ALA A 127 6.82 9.31 6.32
N LEU A 128 6.95 8.52 7.38
CA LEU A 128 5.95 8.42 8.45
C LEU A 128 6.13 9.51 9.52
N SER A 129 7.37 9.92 9.84
CA SER A 129 7.65 11.00 10.81
C SER A 129 7.28 12.40 10.31
N ALA A 130 7.27 12.64 9.00
CA ALA A 130 7.19 14.01 8.48
C ALA A 130 5.77 14.53 8.19
N ARG A 131 4.73 13.68 8.03
CA ARG A 131 3.48 14.12 7.33
C ARG A 131 2.12 13.60 7.81
N GLY A 132 2.02 12.62 8.73
CA GLY A 132 0.70 12.09 9.10
C GLY A 132 0.65 11.15 10.31
N PHE A 133 -0.57 10.75 10.68
CA PHE A 133 -0.84 9.78 11.75
C PHE A 133 -0.82 8.34 11.21
N VAL A 134 -0.15 7.44 11.94
CA VAL A 134 -0.15 6.00 11.64
C VAL A 134 -1.02 5.28 12.65
N GLN A 135 -2.05 4.56 12.16
CA GLN A 135 -2.88 3.68 12.96
C GLN A 135 -2.58 2.23 12.58
N LEU A 136 -2.25 1.41 13.56
CA LEU A 136 -2.07 -0.04 13.37
C LEU A 136 -3.34 -0.74 13.83
N LYS A 137 -3.90 -1.60 12.98
CA LYS A 137 -5.04 -2.47 13.29
C LYS A 137 -4.60 -3.92 13.16
N THR A 138 -5.25 -4.81 13.90
CA THR A 138 -5.00 -6.25 13.81
C THR A 138 -6.28 -7.05 13.77
N PRO A 139 -6.25 -8.25 13.17
CA PRO A 139 -7.36 -9.18 13.22
C PRO A 139 -7.63 -9.55 14.69
N LEU A 140 -8.90 -9.51 15.08
CA LEU A 140 -9.38 -9.78 16.45
C LEU A 140 -9.00 -11.17 17.01
N SER A 141 -8.52 -12.08 16.16
CA SER A 141 -7.98 -13.37 16.56
C SER A 141 -6.47 -13.28 16.68
N VAL A 142 -5.95 -13.35 17.90
CA VAL A 142 -4.73 -14.04 18.33
C VAL A 142 -4.12 -13.28 19.52
N THR A 143 -4.19 -13.89 20.69
CA THR A 143 -3.64 -13.46 21.98
C THR A 143 -2.11 -13.31 22.03
N LYS A 144 -1.40 -13.47 20.90
CA LYS A 144 0.07 -13.34 20.74
C LYS A 144 0.55 -12.02 20.12
N THR A 145 -0.35 -11.16 19.61
CA THR A 145 0.01 -9.92 18.87
C THR A 145 0.51 -8.75 19.73
N SER A 146 0.42 -8.82 21.07
CA SER A 146 0.65 -7.63 21.92
C SER A 146 2.13 -7.23 22.13
N SER A 147 3.09 -8.16 22.08
CA SER A 147 4.52 -7.83 22.25
C SER A 147 5.12 -7.22 20.98
N GLU A 148 4.75 -7.73 19.82
CA GLU A 148 5.21 -7.24 18.52
C GLU A 148 4.54 -5.91 18.16
N MET A 149 3.25 -5.73 18.48
CA MET A 149 2.60 -4.42 18.38
C MET A 149 3.23 -3.39 19.30
N ARG A 150 3.69 -3.78 20.51
CA ARG A 150 4.47 -2.87 21.36
C ARG A 150 5.80 -2.50 20.73
N LYS A 151 6.47 -3.38 19.99
CA LYS A 151 7.72 -3.04 19.28
C LYS A 151 7.47 -2.06 18.13
N ILE A 152 6.44 -2.31 17.33
CA ILE A 152 6.06 -1.42 16.21
C ILE A 152 5.54 -0.07 16.74
N ALA A 153 4.69 -0.07 17.76
CA ALA A 153 4.20 1.15 18.40
C ALA A 153 5.33 1.90 19.12
N ALA A 154 6.22 1.22 19.85
CA ALA A 154 7.39 1.84 20.48
C ALA A 154 8.32 2.45 19.45
N TYR A 155 8.46 1.82 18.28
CA TYR A 155 9.21 2.36 17.16
C TYR A 155 8.63 3.68 16.64
N PHE A 156 7.29 3.77 16.49
CA PHE A 156 6.61 5.01 16.12
C PHE A 156 6.69 6.08 17.22
N VAL A 157 6.54 5.69 18.49
CA VAL A 157 6.58 6.62 19.64
C VAL A 157 7.98 7.19 19.90
N LYS A 158 9.05 6.41 19.74
CA LYS A 158 10.44 6.86 20.01
C LYS A 158 10.95 7.96 19.07
N LYS A 159 10.25 8.23 17.96
CA LYS A 159 10.69 9.17 16.92
C LYS A 159 9.66 10.25 16.57
N SER A 160 8.66 10.44 17.43
CA SER A 160 7.69 11.55 17.36
C SER A 160 8.10 12.76 18.22
N GLY A 161 9.33 12.79 18.74
CA GLY A 161 9.87 13.85 19.59
C GLY A 161 11.17 14.41 19.05
#